data_AF-A0A7J2JF21-F1
#
_entry.id   AF-A0A7J2JF21-F1
#
_cell.length_a   1.000
_cell.length_b   1.000
_cell.length_c   1.000
_cell.angle_alpha   90.00
_cell.angle_beta   90.00
_cell.angle_gamma   90.00
#
_symmetry.space_group_name_H-M   'P 1'
#
loop_
_entity.id
_entity.type
_entity.pdbx_description
1 polymer ?
#
loop_
_entity_poly.entity_id
_entity_poly.type
_entity_poly.pdbx_seq_one_letter_code
_entity_poly.pdbx_strand_id
1 'polypeptide(L)'
;MSSGTGARNALLAAPFIALIASLVLFMLSIFYQDEEISSLLTMASIATLFTAWWLYFLGRRAYEKEKAAEEARGAVVTVLQCEKCGFREEREFKEGDYVFKKVGECAKCGGAWIISAIYARPLERKR
;
A
#
# COMPACT_ATOMS: atom_id res chain seq x y z
N MET A 1 -0.13 -0.46 13.65
CA MET A 1 -0.38 -1.40 12.53
C MET A 1 -1.86 -1.85 12.42
N SER A 2 -2.86 -1.05 12.87
CA SER A 2 -4.29 -1.44 12.76
C SER A 2 -5.16 -0.51 11.89
N SER A 3 -4.61 0.57 11.33
CA SER A 3 -5.39 1.56 10.58
C SER A 3 -5.78 1.11 9.16
N GLY A 4 -5.07 0.14 8.57
CA GLY A 4 -5.29 -0.29 7.19
C GLY A 4 -6.57 -1.10 6.98
N THR A 5 -6.99 -1.92 7.95
CA THR A 5 -8.15 -2.82 7.79
C THR A 5 -9.47 -2.05 7.78
N GLY A 6 -9.58 -0.99 8.58
CA GLY A 6 -10.76 -0.13 8.62
C GLY A 6 -10.96 0.65 7.32
N ALA A 7 -9.90 1.24 6.79
CA ALA A 7 -9.94 1.99 5.52
C ALA A 7 -10.26 1.09 4.32
N ARG A 8 -9.73 -0.14 4.29
CA ARG A 8 -10.01 -1.13 3.24
C ARG A 8 -11.48 -1.56 3.23
N ASN A 9 -12.04 -1.86 4.40
CA ASN A 9 -13.44 -2.27 4.50
C ASN A 9 -14.38 -1.11 4.17
N ALA A 10 -14.03 0.13 4.56
CA ALA A 10 -14.79 1.32 4.21
C ALA A 10 -14.75 1.64 2.70
N LEU A 11 -13.58 1.50 2.05
CA LEU A 11 -13.45 1.69 0.59
C LEU A 11 -14.27 0.67 -0.21
N LEU A 12 -14.36 -0.56 0.29
CA LEU A 12 -15.16 -1.61 -0.34
C LEU A 12 -16.66 -1.46 -0.07
N ALA A 13 -17.07 -0.99 1.11
CA ALA A 13 -18.49 -0.86 1.48
C ALA A 13 -19.18 0.39 0.91
N ALA A 14 -18.46 1.50 0.76
CA ALA A 14 -18.98 2.78 0.26
C ALA A 14 -19.74 2.69 -1.10
N PRO A 15 -19.24 1.99 -2.14
CA PRO A 15 -19.98 1.89 -3.40
C PRO A 15 -21.29 1.11 -3.28
N PHE A 16 -21.36 0.09 -2.41
CA PHE A 16 -22.60 -0.67 -2.21
C PHE A 16 -23.68 0.17 -1.53
N ILE A 17 -23.31 0.98 -0.54
CA ILE A 17 -24.24 1.90 0.14
C ILE A 17 -24.75 2.95 -0.85
N ALA A 18 -23.86 3.53 -1.66
CA ALA A 18 -24.24 4.51 -2.68
C ALA A 18 -25.15 3.91 -3.77
N LEU A 19 -24.92 2.65 -4.17
CA LEU A 19 -25.75 1.94 -5.13
C LEU A 19 -27.16 1.67 -4.59
N ILE A 20 -27.28 1.30 -3.31
CA ILE A 20 -28.59 1.15 -2.67
C ILE A 20 -29.31 2.51 -2.61
N ALA A 21 -28.60 3.57 -2.21
CA ALA A 21 -29.18 4.91 -2.15
C ALA A 21 -29.64 5.43 -3.52
N SER A 22 -28.85 5.22 -4.58
CA SER A 22 -29.23 5.61 -5.94
C SER A 22 -30.44 4.83 -6.45
N LEU A 23 -30.53 3.52 -6.14
CA LEU A 23 -31.69 2.70 -6.50
C LEU A 23 -32.96 3.17 -5.79
N VAL A 24 -32.86 3.54 -4.51
CA VAL A 24 -34.00 4.10 -3.77
C VAL A 24 -34.47 5.42 -4.37
N LEU A 25 -33.55 6.33 -4.71
CA LEU A 25 -33.88 7.61 -5.36
C LEU A 25 -34.52 7.42 -6.74
N PHE A 26 -33.99 6.48 -7.53
CA PHE A 26 -34.55 6.13 -8.82
C PHE A 26 -35.96 5.52 -8.69
N MET A 27 -36.17 4.61 -7.72
CA MET A 27 -37.49 4.05 -7.45
C MET A 27 -38.50 5.12 -7.03
N LEU A 28 -38.10 6.06 -6.17
CA LEU A 28 -38.96 7.18 -5.75
C LEU A 28 -39.36 8.09 -6.92
N SER A 29 -38.49 8.27 -7.91
CA SER A 29 -38.80 9.05 -9.12
C SER A 29 -39.94 8.45 -9.93
N ILE A 30 -40.09 7.11 -9.96
CA ILE A 30 -41.16 6.43 -10.70
C ILE A 30 -42.53 6.65 -10.04
N PHE A 31 -42.58 6.81 -8.72
CA PHE A 31 -43.83 7.01 -7.98
C PHE A 31 -44.27 8.48 -7.90
N TYR A 32 -43.39 9.43 -8.20
CA TYR A 32 -43.72 10.85 -8.17
C TYR A 32 -44.35 11.29 -9.49
N GLN A 33 -45.59 11.75 -9.42
CA GLN A 33 -46.40 12.16 -10.59
C GLN A 33 -46.06 13.57 -11.10
N ASP A 34 -45.29 14.33 -10.33
CA ASP A 34 -44.77 15.65 -10.69
C ASP A 34 -43.50 15.50 -11.56
N GLU A 35 -43.52 16.07 -12.77
CA GLU A 35 -42.41 15.95 -13.73
C GLU A 35 -41.13 16.64 -13.26
N GLU A 36 -41.22 17.78 -12.56
CA GLU A 36 -40.05 18.51 -12.10
C GLU A 36 -39.33 17.73 -10.99
N ILE A 37 -40.10 17.18 -10.05
CA ILE A 37 -39.57 16.38 -8.93
C ILE A 37 -38.97 15.07 -9.46
N SER A 38 -39.64 14.41 -10.41
CA SER A 38 -39.12 13.18 -11.00
C SER A 38 -37.79 13.42 -11.73
N SER A 39 -37.69 14.49 -12.53
CA SER A 39 -36.44 14.87 -13.21
C SER A 39 -35.30 15.14 -12.22
N LEU A 40 -35.58 15.88 -11.14
CA LEU A 40 -34.59 16.17 -10.10
C LEU A 40 -34.08 14.89 -9.40
N LEU A 41 -34.97 13.95 -9.08
CA LEU A 41 -34.59 12.67 -8.46
C LEU A 41 -33.75 11.79 -9.40
N THR A 42 -34.07 11.75 -10.70
CA THR A 42 -33.25 11.01 -11.67
C THR A 42 -31.84 11.58 -11.77
N MET A 43 -31.70 12.91 -11.87
CA MET A 43 -30.39 13.57 -11.91
C MET A 43 -29.59 13.33 -10.61
N ALA A 44 -30.25 13.36 -9.45
CA ALA A 44 -29.62 13.06 -8.17
C ALA A 44 -29.14 11.60 -8.08
N SER A 45 -29.92 10.64 -8.60
CA SER A 45 -29.51 9.22 -8.63
C SER A 45 -28.27 8.98 -9.50
N ILE A 46 -28.17 9.65 -10.64
CA ILE A 46 -27.01 9.56 -11.52
C ILE A 46 -25.79 10.23 -10.86
N ALA A 47 -25.97 11.43 -10.30
CA ALA A 47 -24.90 12.16 -9.62
C ALA A 47 -24.31 11.39 -8.42
N THR A 48 -25.16 10.70 -7.64
CA THR A 48 -24.71 9.87 -6.51
C THR A 48 -23.86 8.68 -6.97
N LEU A 49 -24.23 8.03 -8.07
CA LEU A 49 -23.42 6.96 -8.67
C LEU A 49 -22.07 7.48 -9.19
N PHE A 50 -22.07 8.61 -9.90
CA PHE A 50 -20.84 9.19 -10.43
C PHE A 50 -19.88 9.64 -9.32
N THR A 51 -20.40 10.29 -8.28
CA THR A 51 -19.59 10.71 -7.13
C THR A 51 -19.04 9.52 -6.35
N ALA A 52 -19.83 8.47 -6.14
CA ALA A 52 -19.36 7.24 -5.50
C ALA A 52 -18.29 6.53 -6.34
N TRP A 53 -18.48 6.42 -7.66
CA TRP A 53 -17.50 5.85 -8.58
C TRP A 53 -16.19 6.66 -8.59
N TRP A 54 -16.29 7.99 -8.61
CA TRP A 54 -15.14 8.90 -8.55
C TRP A 54 -14.36 8.74 -7.25
N LEU A 55 -15.04 8.72 -6.10
CA LEU A 55 -14.41 8.52 -4.79
C LEU A 55 -13.76 7.15 -4.67
N TYR A 56 -14.41 6.09 -5.16
CA TYR A 56 -13.83 4.76 -5.22
C TYR A 56 -12.56 4.74 -6.08
N PHE A 57 -12.57 5.41 -7.23
CA PHE A 57 -11.42 5.49 -8.12
C PHE A 57 -10.25 6.28 -7.51
N LEU A 58 -10.52 7.40 -6.84
CA LEU A 58 -9.51 8.17 -6.11
C LEU A 58 -8.95 7.38 -4.93
N GLY A 59 -9.82 6.72 -4.15
CA GLY A 59 -9.41 5.86 -3.04
C GLY A 59 -8.59 4.66 -3.50
N ARG A 60 -8.91 4.06 -4.65
CA ARG A 60 -8.12 2.99 -5.27
C ARG A 60 -6.71 3.46 -5.62
N ARG A 61 -6.56 4.67 -6.20
CA ARG A 61 -5.24 5.25 -6.50
C ARG A 61 -4.42 5.51 -5.23
N ALA A 62 -5.06 5.95 -4.16
CA ALA A 62 -4.40 6.14 -2.86
C ALA A 62 -3.95 4.79 -2.28
N TYR A 63 -4.81 3.78 -2.31
CA TYR A 63 -4.50 2.42 -1.84
C TYR A 63 -3.36 1.77 -2.62
N GLU A 64 -3.34 1.88 -3.94
CA GLU A 64 -2.26 1.34 -4.78
C GLU A 64 -0.91 2.01 -4.46
N LYS A 65 -0.91 3.32 -4.17
CA LYS A 65 0.31 4.02 -3.71
C LYS A 65 0.77 3.55 -2.35
N GLU A 66 -0.13 3.35 -1.40
CA GLU A 66 0.23 2.84 -0.07
C GLU A 66 0.80 1.42 -0.16
N LYS A 67 0.16 0.54 -0.93
CA LYS A 67 0.65 -0.82 -1.17
C LYS A 67 2.01 -0.82 -1.88
N ALA A 68 2.19 0.01 -2.90
CA ALA A 68 3.47 0.16 -3.58
C ALA A 68 4.55 0.72 -2.64
N ALA A 69 4.21 1.64 -1.73
CA ALA A 69 5.13 2.16 -0.73
C ALA A 69 5.47 1.11 0.33
N GLU A 70 4.53 0.25 0.72
CA GLU A 70 4.78 -0.87 1.62
C GLU A 70 5.68 -1.93 0.98
N GLU A 71 5.43 -2.30 -0.27
CA GLU A 71 6.30 -3.21 -1.04
C GLU A 71 7.69 -2.60 -1.30
N ALA A 72 7.76 -1.30 -1.57
CA ALA A 72 9.01 -0.56 -1.79
C ALA A 72 9.81 -0.30 -0.50
N ARG A 73 9.18 -0.36 0.68
CA ARG A 73 9.90 -0.21 1.96
C ARG A 73 10.95 -1.28 2.16
N GLY A 74 10.82 -2.43 1.49
CA GLY A 74 11.89 -3.41 1.32
C GLY A 74 12.46 -3.99 2.61
N ALA A 75 13.26 -5.04 2.50
CA ALA A 75 14.18 -5.39 3.58
C ALA A 75 15.45 -4.55 3.39
N VAL A 76 15.91 -3.87 4.44
CA VAL A 76 17.23 -3.26 4.42
C VAL A 76 18.26 -4.34 4.69
N VAL A 77 19.15 -4.56 3.71
CA VAL A 77 20.17 -5.60 3.74
C VAL A 77 21.51 -4.94 4.00
N THR A 78 22.29 -5.57 4.87
CA THR A 78 23.66 -5.19 5.18
C THR A 78 24.60 -6.23 4.57
N VAL A 79 25.55 -5.76 3.77
CA VAL A 79 26.60 -6.60 3.18
C VAL A 79 27.83 -6.54 4.08
N LEU A 80 28.17 -7.69 4.64
CA LEU A 80 29.45 -7.91 5.28
C LEU A 80 30.45 -8.31 4.19
N GLN A 81 31.67 -7.77 4.24
CA GLN A 81 32.81 -8.17 3.40
C GLN A 81 34.04 -8.41 4.28
N CYS A 82 34.79 -9.48 4.05
CA CYS A 82 36.06 -9.69 4.75
C CYS A 82 37.18 -8.88 4.09
N GLU A 83 37.95 -8.14 4.88
CA GLU A 83 39.09 -7.35 4.38
C GLU A 83 40.24 -8.24 3.84
N LYS A 84 40.36 -9.48 4.35
CA LYS A 84 41.51 -10.36 4.05
C LYS A 84 41.27 -11.28 2.85
N CYS A 85 40.11 -11.93 2.76
CA CYS A 85 39.81 -12.90 1.70
C CYS A 85 38.72 -12.44 0.72
N GLY A 86 38.12 -11.28 0.93
CA GLY A 86 37.07 -10.73 0.07
C GLY A 86 35.72 -11.45 0.14
N PHE A 87 35.55 -12.42 1.04
CA PHE A 87 34.28 -13.14 1.23
C PHE A 87 33.16 -12.17 1.60
N ARG A 88 31.96 -12.34 1.02
CA ARG A 88 30.80 -11.48 1.25
C ARG A 88 29.62 -12.29 1.77
N GLU A 89 28.89 -11.70 2.70
CA GLU A 89 27.68 -12.27 3.28
C GLU A 89 26.62 -11.18 3.45
N GLU A 90 25.37 -11.52 3.16
CA GLU A 90 24.24 -10.60 3.31
C GLU A 90 23.45 -10.98 4.57
N ARG A 91 23.12 -9.99 5.39
CA ARG A 91 22.25 -10.17 6.57
C ARG A 91 21.23 -9.05 6.67
N GLU A 92 20.19 -9.28 7.45
CA GLU A 92 19.26 -8.22 7.85
C GLU A 92 20.00 -7.11 8.60
N PHE A 93 19.63 -5.87 8.27
CA PHE A 93 20.13 -4.68 8.95
C PHE A 93 19.80 -4.73 10.45
N LYS A 94 20.78 -4.39 11.28
CA LYS A 94 20.60 -4.21 12.73
C LYS A 94 20.86 -2.76 13.09
N GLU A 95 20.13 -2.26 14.09
CA GLU A 95 20.34 -0.91 14.61
C GLU A 95 21.82 -0.71 15.01
N GLY A 96 22.40 0.41 14.57
CA GLY A 96 23.81 0.73 14.78
C GLY A 96 24.77 0.15 13.73
N ASP A 97 24.28 -0.49 12.67
CA ASP A 97 25.10 -0.83 11.50
C ASP A 97 25.39 0.42 10.64
N TYR A 98 26.65 0.62 10.27
CA TYR A 98 27.09 1.69 9.38
C TYR A 98 28.21 1.20 8.44
N VAL A 99 28.33 1.82 7.27
CA VAL A 99 29.35 1.44 6.27
C VAL A 99 30.74 1.63 6.86
N PHE A 100 31.63 0.66 6.64
CA PHE A 100 32.96 0.53 7.22
C PHE A 100 33.05 0.20 8.72
N LYS A 101 31.93 -0.21 9.35
CA LYS A 101 31.98 -0.79 10.70
C LYS A 101 32.64 -2.16 10.70
N LYS A 102 33.54 -2.42 11.66
CA LYS A 102 34.13 -3.75 11.89
C LYS A 102 33.19 -4.64 12.70
N VAL A 103 32.93 -5.86 12.22
CA VAL A 103 31.90 -6.78 12.76
C VAL A 103 32.52 -8.14 13.09
N GLY A 104 33.48 -8.17 14.00
CA GLY A 104 34.14 -9.41 14.43
C GLY A 104 35.02 -10.05 13.34
N GLU A 105 35.15 -11.37 13.42
CA GLU A 105 36.10 -12.16 12.61
C GLU A 105 35.41 -13.05 11.57
N CYS A 106 36.07 -13.23 10.43
CA CYS A 106 35.61 -14.01 9.31
C CYS A 106 35.75 -15.51 9.59
N ALA A 107 34.63 -16.24 9.52
CA ALA A 107 34.58 -17.69 9.72
C ALA A 107 35.50 -18.49 8.75
N LYS A 108 35.84 -17.94 7.58
CA LYS A 108 36.72 -18.62 6.61
C LYS A 108 38.21 -18.43 6.83
N CYS A 109 38.65 -17.27 7.36
CA CYS A 109 40.07 -16.91 7.34
C CYS A 109 40.57 -16.15 8.58
N GLY A 110 39.70 -15.89 9.56
CA GLY A 110 40.01 -15.11 10.76
C GLY A 110 40.28 -13.61 10.52
N GLY A 111 40.08 -13.11 9.29
CA GLY A 111 40.20 -11.67 8.99
C GLY A 111 39.04 -10.86 9.54
N ALA A 112 39.20 -9.54 9.70
CA ALA A 112 38.11 -8.68 10.15
C ALA A 112 36.96 -8.63 9.12
N TRP A 113 35.72 -8.78 9.60
CA TRP A 113 34.53 -8.44 8.82
C TRP A 113 34.34 -6.93 8.83
N ILE A 114 34.01 -6.36 7.69
CA ILE A 114 33.63 -4.95 7.55
C ILE A 114 32.28 -4.85 6.84
N ILE A 115 31.44 -3.90 7.24
CA ILE A 115 30.22 -3.60 6.48
C ILE A 115 30.61 -2.84 5.21
N SER A 116 30.46 -3.45 4.04
CA SER A 116 30.82 -2.82 2.77
C SER A 116 29.69 -2.03 2.14
N ALA A 117 28.42 -2.41 2.37
CA ALA A 117 27.25 -1.72 1.84
C ALA A 117 26.02 -1.95 2.71
N ILE A 118 25.10 -0.98 2.69
CA ILE A 118 23.76 -1.08 3.26
C ILE A 118 22.80 -0.57 2.18
N TYR A 119 21.84 -1.39 1.77
CA TYR A 119 20.92 -1.04 0.69
C TYR A 119 19.52 -1.62 0.94
N ALA A 120 18.50 -0.95 0.40
CA ALA A 120 17.13 -1.45 0.42
C ALA A 120 16.92 -2.43 -0.73
N ARG A 121 16.44 -3.65 -0.43
CA ARG A 121 16.00 -4.63 -1.43
C ARG A 121 14.47 -4.70 -1.41
N PRO A 122 13.78 -4.65 -2.57
CA PRO A 122 12.35 -4.94 -2.63
C PRO A 122 12.06 -6.32 -2.04
N LEU A 123 11.01 -6.46 -1.22
CA LEU A 123 10.63 -7.78 -0.71
C LEU A 123 10.20 -8.64 -1.91
N GLU A 124 10.90 -9.74 -2.15
CA GLU A 124 10.48 -10.71 -3.17
C GLU A 124 9.11 -11.26 -2.78
N ARG A 125 8.10 -11.04 -3.62
CA ARG A 125 6.78 -11.64 -3.45
C ARG A 125 6.94 -13.15 -3.65
N LYS A 126 6.95 -13.93 -2.55
CA LYS A 126 6.80 -15.39 -2.62
C LYS A 126 5.53 -15.69 -3.44
N ARG A 127 5.72 -16.27 -4.62
CA ARG A 127 4.67 -16.55 -5.60
C ARG A 127 3.85 -17.77 -5.20
#